data_AF-A0A836SDN4-F1
#
_entry.id   AF-A0A836SDN4-F1
#
_cell.length_a   1.000
_cell.length_b   1.000
_cell.length_c   1.000
_cell.angle_alpha   90.00
_cell.angle_beta   90.00
_cell.angle_gamma   90.00
#
_symmetry.space_group_name_H-M   'P 1'
#
loop_
_entity.id
_entity.type
_entity.pdbx_description
1 polymer ?
#
loop_
_entity_poly.entity_id
_entity_poly.type
_entity_poly.pdbx_seq_one_letter_code
_entity_poly.pdbx_strand_id
1 'polypeptide(L)'
;MLQNIRDGARGWLAWVIVIIICIPFALWGMGEYLHPVPKRLIAEVNGVELSERDFQQEVSQQQNRLRAMFQNQGIDFSFTDEQLQQLRKNTLDYMIEEELLVQSVRDANMRISDALLATRIHSFQAFHEDNQFSQARYEQTLRSQGMNPTEFEYKIRRAL
;
A
#
# COMPACT_ATOMS: atom_id res chain seq x y z
N MET A 1 58.89 -4.18 1.74
CA MET A 1 58.16 -4.65 0.55
C MET A 1 56.63 -4.61 0.66
N LEU A 2 56.04 -4.30 1.82
CA LEU A 2 54.57 -4.10 1.98
C LEU A 2 54.11 -2.63 1.82
N GLN A 3 55.01 -1.68 1.63
CA GLN A 3 54.68 -0.26 1.43
C GLN A 3 54.35 0.09 -0.02
N ASN A 4 54.92 -0.61 -1.01
CA ASN A 4 54.66 -0.34 -2.44
C ASN A 4 53.25 -0.74 -2.91
N ILE A 5 52.57 -1.63 -2.18
CA ILE A 5 51.16 -1.98 -2.46
C ILE A 5 50.22 -0.87 -1.95
N ARG A 6 50.63 -0.12 -0.91
CA ARG A 6 49.83 0.98 -0.35
C ARG A 6 49.89 2.24 -1.22
N ASP A 7 50.99 2.46 -1.95
CA ASP A 7 51.20 3.67 -2.74
C ASP A 7 50.68 3.57 -4.20
N GLY A 8 50.40 2.37 -4.72
CA GLY A 8 49.77 2.17 -6.03
C GLY A 8 48.25 2.44 -6.05
N ALA A 9 47.63 2.56 -4.87
CA ALA A 9 46.21 2.89 -4.70
C ALA A 9 45.93 4.41 -4.75
N ARG A 10 46.96 5.25 -4.90
CA ARG A 10 46.81 6.72 -4.95
C ARG A 10 46.48 7.21 -6.36
N GLY A 11 45.20 7.51 -6.57
CA GLY A 11 44.74 8.54 -7.51
C GLY A 11 43.98 8.00 -8.72
N TRP A 12 44.67 7.39 -9.69
CA TRP A 12 44.09 7.11 -11.00
C TRP A 12 43.63 5.66 -11.17
N LEU A 13 44.44 4.68 -10.75
CA LEU A 13 44.13 3.25 -10.92
C LEU A 13 42.93 2.83 -10.06
N ALA A 14 42.80 3.40 -8.87
CA ALA A 14 41.62 3.21 -8.02
C ALA A 14 40.34 3.73 -8.70
N TRP A 15 40.43 4.86 -9.41
CA TRP A 15 39.28 5.45 -10.12
C TRP A 15 38.86 4.61 -11.34
N VAL A 16 39.81 3.99 -12.05
CA VAL A 16 39.54 3.03 -13.13
C VAL A 16 38.77 1.81 -12.62
N ILE A 17 39.18 1.26 -11.48
CA ILE A 17 38.49 0.11 -10.86
C ILE A 17 37.08 0.50 -10.42
N VAL A 18 36.89 1.69 -9.83
CA VAL A 18 35.58 2.20 -9.43
C VAL A 18 34.65 2.34 -10.64
N ILE A 19 35.13 2.87 -11.77
CA ILE A 19 34.33 2.98 -13.00
C ILE A 19 33.93 1.62 -13.53
N ILE A 20 34.86 0.67 -13.59
CA ILE A 20 34.58 -0.68 -14.07
C ILE A 20 33.50 -1.35 -13.21
N ILE A 21 33.50 -1.11 -11.89
CA ILE A 21 32.48 -1.63 -10.99
C ILE A 21 31.15 -0.87 -11.13
N CYS A 22 31.16 0.45 -11.37
CA CYS A 22 29.93 1.24 -11.55
C CYS A 22 29.17 0.92 -12.85
N ILE A 23 29.86 0.53 -13.93
CA ILE A 23 29.23 0.21 -15.23
C ILE A 23 28.13 -0.87 -15.11
N PRO A 24 28.34 -2.04 -14.50
CA PRO A 24 27.28 -3.04 -14.37
C PRO A 24 26.11 -2.55 -13.50
N PHE A 25 26.34 -1.74 -12.46
CA PHE A 25 25.26 -1.12 -11.69
C PHE A 25 24.45 -0.10 -12.52
N ALA A 26 25.11 0.64 -13.41
CA ALA A 26 24.45 1.60 -14.29
C ALA A 26 23.61 0.92 -15.40
N LEU A 27 24.07 -0.23 -15.91
CA LEU A 27 23.40 -0.97 -16.98
C LEU A 27 22.24 -1.85 -16.49
N TRP A 28 22.33 -2.40 -15.27
CA TRP A 28 21.28 -3.29 -14.73
C TRP A 28 20.40 -2.67 -13.64
N GLY A 29 20.88 -1.68 -12.88
CA GLY A 29 20.23 -1.24 -11.64
C GLY A 29 19.03 -0.30 -11.80
N MET A 30 18.90 0.39 -12.94
CA MET A 30 17.84 1.40 -13.12
C MET A 30 16.67 0.95 -14.02
N GLY A 31 16.82 -0.19 -14.72
CA GLY A 31 15.80 -0.66 -15.67
C GLY A 31 14.52 -1.16 -15.00
N GLU A 32 14.61 -1.82 -13.84
CA GLU A 32 13.42 -2.39 -13.18
C GLU A 32 12.55 -1.33 -12.48
N TYR A 33 13.09 -0.17 -12.12
CA TYR A 33 12.30 0.91 -11.51
C TYR A 33 11.43 1.68 -12.52
N LEU A 34 11.76 1.61 -13.80
CA LEU A 34 11.13 2.40 -14.86
C LEU A 34 10.08 1.65 -15.68
N HIS A 35 9.91 0.35 -15.46
CA HIS A 35 8.82 -0.39 -16.08
C HIS A 35 7.57 -0.26 -15.20
N PRO A 36 6.56 0.55 -15.59
CA PRO A 36 5.26 0.48 -14.95
C PRO A 36 4.76 -0.95 -15.10
N VAL A 37 4.61 -1.65 -13.97
CA VAL A 37 4.00 -2.97 -13.91
C VAL A 37 2.69 -2.89 -14.71
N PRO A 38 2.50 -3.71 -15.76
CA PRO A 38 1.29 -3.64 -16.56
C PRO A 38 0.09 -3.80 -15.63
N LYS A 39 -0.79 -2.78 -15.59
CA LYS A 39 -2.01 -2.83 -14.80
C LYS A 39 -2.88 -3.95 -15.35
N ARG A 40 -2.89 -5.09 -14.65
CA ARG A 40 -3.83 -6.17 -14.94
C ARG A 40 -5.17 -5.85 -14.30
N LEU A 41 -6.23 -5.97 -15.08
CA LEU A 41 -7.60 -5.67 -14.69
C LEU A 41 -8.31 -6.97 -14.34
N ILE A 42 -9.11 -6.94 -13.26
CA ILE A 42 -9.94 -8.07 -12.85
C ILE A 42 -11.41 -7.87 -13.28
N ALA A 43 -11.87 -6.62 -13.27
CA ALA A 43 -13.22 -6.22 -13.67
C ALA A 43 -13.25 -4.72 -14.01
N GLU A 44 -14.34 -4.27 -14.65
CA GLU A 44 -14.65 -2.87 -14.91
C GLU A 44 -16.10 -2.61 -14.52
N VAL A 45 -16.34 -1.53 -13.76
CA VAL A 45 -17.66 -1.14 -13.26
C VAL A 45 -17.97 0.27 -13.75
N ASN A 46 -18.83 0.38 -14.78
CA ASN A 46 -19.24 1.65 -15.39
C ASN A 46 -18.06 2.59 -15.77
N GLY A 47 -17.00 2.04 -16.36
CA GLY A 47 -15.81 2.82 -16.73
C GLY A 47 -14.77 2.96 -15.61
N VAL A 48 -15.02 2.43 -14.41
CA VAL A 48 -14.03 2.35 -13.33
C VAL A 48 -13.36 0.98 -13.34
N GLU A 49 -12.07 1.00 -13.60
CA GLU A 49 -11.21 -0.18 -13.64
C GLU A 49 -10.89 -0.70 -12.23
N LEU A 50 -11.21 -1.97 -11.95
CA LEU A 50 -10.75 -2.66 -10.75
C LEU A 50 -9.46 -3.41 -11.08
N SER A 51 -8.36 -3.03 -10.42
CA SER A 51 -7.06 -3.67 -10.62
C SER A 51 -7.00 -5.05 -9.94
N GLU A 52 -6.33 -6.00 -10.59
CA GLU A 52 -5.98 -7.28 -9.97
C GLU A 52 -5.13 -7.09 -8.70
N ARG A 53 -4.27 -6.06 -8.66
CA ARG A 53 -3.45 -5.75 -7.49
C ARG A 53 -4.31 -5.40 -6.28
N ASP A 54 -5.28 -4.52 -6.47
CA ASP A 54 -6.18 -4.09 -5.40
C ASP A 54 -7.04 -5.26 -4.92
N PHE A 55 -7.53 -6.07 -5.86
CA PHE A 55 -8.27 -7.30 -5.55
C PHE A 55 -7.43 -8.29 -4.72
N GLN A 56 -6.19 -8.58 -5.13
CA GLN A 56 -5.32 -9.48 -4.37
C GLN A 56 -5.02 -8.94 -2.97
N GLN A 57 -4.84 -7.62 -2.84
CA GLN A 57 -4.64 -6.96 -1.58
C GLN A 57 -5.87 -7.07 -0.66
N GLU A 58 -7.08 -6.85 -1.18
CA GLU A 58 -8.31 -7.02 -0.40
C GLU A 58 -8.55 -8.46 0.00
N VAL A 59 -8.33 -9.43 -0.89
CA VAL A 59 -8.43 -10.87 -0.56
C VAL A 59 -7.48 -11.22 0.58
N SER A 60 -6.22 -10.75 0.51
CA SER A 60 -5.22 -11.00 1.57
C SER A 60 -5.65 -10.37 2.90
N GLN A 61 -6.18 -9.15 2.89
CA GLN A 61 -6.70 -8.49 4.08
C GLN A 61 -7.86 -9.27 4.71
N GLN A 62 -8.85 -9.69 3.91
CA GLN A 62 -9.98 -10.49 4.39
C GLN A 62 -9.52 -11.82 4.98
N GLN A 63 -8.58 -12.49 4.29
CA GLN A 63 -7.99 -13.73 4.77
C GLN A 63 -7.29 -13.55 6.12
N ASN A 64 -6.54 -12.47 6.30
CA ASN A 64 -5.83 -12.16 7.54
C ASN A 64 -6.79 -11.79 8.67
N ARG A 65 -7.87 -11.05 8.39
CA ARG A 65 -8.93 -10.75 9.38
C ARG A 65 -9.60 -12.03 9.89
N LEU A 66 -9.96 -12.93 8.98
CA LEU A 66 -10.55 -14.23 9.34
C LEU A 66 -9.58 -15.09 10.15
N ARG A 67 -8.31 -15.19 9.73
CA ARG A 67 -7.28 -15.90 10.50
C ARG A 67 -7.10 -15.34 11.90
N ALA A 68 -7.02 -14.01 12.04
CA ALA A 68 -6.91 -13.37 13.35
C ALA A 68 -8.12 -13.67 14.24
N MET A 69 -9.34 -13.70 13.69
CA MET A 69 -10.55 -14.05 14.43
C MET A 69 -10.52 -15.48 14.98
N PHE A 70 -10.08 -16.46 14.18
CA PHE A 70 -10.00 -17.86 14.61
C PHE A 70 -8.82 -18.13 15.57
N GLN A 71 -7.67 -17.48 15.34
CA GLN A 71 -6.52 -17.57 16.24
C GLN A 71 -6.86 -17.06 17.64
N ASN A 72 -7.64 -15.98 17.74
CA ASN A 72 -8.13 -15.45 19.02
C ASN A 72 -9.05 -16.44 19.76
N GLN A 73 -9.62 -17.43 19.04
CA GLN A 73 -10.45 -18.50 19.61
C GLN A 73 -9.64 -19.78 19.87
N GLY A 74 -8.32 -19.78 19.60
CA GLY A 74 -7.46 -20.95 19.74
C GLY A 74 -7.66 -22.01 18.66
N ILE A 75 -8.32 -21.66 17.54
CA ILE A 75 -8.59 -22.57 16.42
C ILE A 75 -7.51 -22.36 15.37
N ASP A 76 -6.76 -23.42 15.06
CA ASP A 76 -5.85 -23.43 13.90
C ASP A 76 -6.68 -23.62 12.62
N PHE A 77 -7.11 -22.48 12.07
CA PHE A 77 -7.96 -22.43 10.89
C PHE A 77 -7.11 -22.31 9.61
N SER A 78 -7.25 -23.30 8.74
CA SER A 78 -6.74 -23.24 7.35
C SER A 78 -7.92 -23.27 6.38
N PHE A 79 -7.79 -22.51 5.29
CA PHE A 79 -8.82 -22.48 4.26
C PHE A 79 -8.65 -23.67 3.32
N THR A 80 -9.76 -24.32 2.96
CA THR A 80 -9.78 -25.24 1.80
C THR A 80 -9.75 -24.45 0.49
N ASP A 81 -9.40 -25.10 -0.61
CA ASP A 81 -9.37 -24.46 -1.93
C ASP A 81 -10.74 -23.88 -2.32
N GLU A 82 -11.83 -24.60 -2.04
CA GLU A 82 -13.20 -24.13 -2.27
C GLU A 82 -13.53 -22.87 -1.45
N GLN A 83 -13.13 -22.84 -0.17
CA GLN A 83 -13.33 -21.67 0.68
C GLN A 83 -12.51 -20.47 0.20
N LEU A 84 -11.28 -20.69 -0.29
CA LEU A 84 -10.47 -19.63 -0.89
C LEU A 84 -11.12 -19.08 -2.16
N GLN A 85 -11.66 -19.94 -3.03
CA GLN A 85 -12.37 -19.49 -4.22
C GLN A 85 -13.63 -18.70 -3.86
N GLN A 86 -14.40 -19.16 -2.88
CA GLN A 86 -15.58 -18.44 -2.40
C GLN A 86 -15.20 -17.09 -1.78
N LEU A 87 -14.13 -17.04 -0.98
CA LEU A 87 -13.62 -15.79 -0.40
C LEU A 87 -13.23 -14.79 -1.50
N ARG A 88 -12.51 -15.26 -2.53
CA ARG A 88 -12.14 -14.44 -3.70
C ARG A 88 -13.38 -13.90 -4.41
N LYS A 89 -14.38 -14.74 -4.66
CA LYS A 89 -15.64 -14.32 -5.29
C LYS A 89 -16.36 -13.26 -4.46
N ASN A 90 -16.58 -13.53 -3.18
CA ASN A 90 -17.23 -12.60 -2.26
C ASN A 90 -16.47 -11.26 -2.16
N THR A 91 -15.14 -11.30 -2.21
CA THR A 91 -14.32 -10.08 -2.19
C THR A 91 -14.52 -9.27 -3.47
N LEU A 92 -14.60 -9.93 -4.63
CA LEU A 92 -14.86 -9.24 -5.90
C LEU A 92 -16.26 -8.63 -5.91
N ASP A 93 -17.27 -9.38 -5.49
CA ASP A 93 -18.66 -8.91 -5.40
C ASP A 93 -18.74 -7.68 -4.47
N TYR A 94 -18.09 -7.74 -3.30
CA TYR A 94 -17.98 -6.62 -2.38
C TYR A 94 -17.33 -5.37 -3.02
N MET A 95 -16.22 -5.54 -3.75
CA MET A 95 -15.55 -4.41 -4.42
C MET A 95 -16.43 -3.78 -5.51
N ILE A 96 -17.21 -4.59 -6.23
CA ILE A 96 -18.15 -4.10 -7.25
C ILE A 96 -19.28 -3.31 -6.57
N GLU A 97 -19.89 -3.86 -5.51
CA GLU A 97 -20.95 -3.20 -4.76
C GLU A 97 -20.48 -1.88 -4.14
N GLU A 98 -19.26 -1.86 -3.57
CA GLU A 98 -18.67 -0.64 -3.01
C GLU A 98 -18.50 0.44 -4.09
N GLU A 99 -18.01 0.08 -5.27
CA GLU A 99 -17.84 1.02 -6.37
C GLU A 99 -19.18 1.56 -6.88
N LEU A 100 -20.19 0.69 -7.02
CA LEU A 100 -21.56 1.11 -7.38
C LEU A 100 -22.17 2.06 -6.35
N LEU A 101 -21.93 1.82 -5.06
CA LEU A 101 -22.37 2.72 -3.99
C LEU A 101 -21.70 4.09 -4.11
N VAL A 102 -20.38 4.13 -4.29
CA VAL A 102 -19.60 5.37 -4.45
C VAL A 102 -20.08 6.16 -5.67
N GLN A 103 -20.37 5.48 -6.79
CA GLN A 103 -20.91 6.11 -7.99
C GLN A 103 -22.31 6.69 -7.73
N SER A 104 -23.20 5.93 -7.11
CA SER A 104 -24.55 6.39 -6.75
C SER A 104 -24.52 7.65 -5.87
N VAL A 105 -23.63 7.70 -4.87
CA VAL A 105 -23.44 8.88 -4.02
C VAL A 105 -22.93 10.08 -4.82
N ARG A 106 -21.99 9.87 -5.75
CA ARG A 106 -21.48 10.92 -6.64
C ARG A 106 -22.54 11.43 -7.61
N ASP A 107 -23.33 10.55 -8.20
CA ASP A 107 -24.41 10.89 -9.13
C ASP A 107 -25.55 11.64 -8.43
N ALA A 108 -25.80 11.31 -7.16
CA ALA A 108 -26.69 12.06 -6.28
C ALA A 108 -26.10 13.42 -5.82
N ASN A 109 -24.91 13.79 -6.30
CA ASN A 109 -24.16 15.00 -5.94
C ASN A 109 -23.90 15.12 -4.42
N MET A 110 -23.89 13.99 -3.72
CA MET A 110 -23.55 13.93 -2.31
C MET A 110 -22.03 13.93 -2.19
N ARG A 111 -21.48 14.94 -1.50
CA ARG A 111 -20.04 15.07 -1.26
C ARG A 111 -19.79 15.20 0.24
N ILE A 112 -18.87 14.40 0.73
CA ILE A 112 -18.32 14.59 2.07
C ILE A 112 -17.57 15.92 2.11
N SER A 113 -18.01 16.83 2.99
CA SER A 113 -17.31 18.09 3.21
C SER A 113 -15.96 17.85 3.89
N ASP A 114 -14.99 18.72 3.60
CA ASP A 114 -13.67 18.62 4.24
C ASP A 114 -13.76 18.82 5.76
N ALA A 115 -14.75 19.60 6.23
CA ALA A 115 -15.04 19.75 7.66
C ALA A 115 -15.50 18.44 8.32
N LEU A 116 -16.37 17.67 7.65
CA LEU A 116 -16.82 16.37 8.16
C LEU A 116 -15.67 15.36 8.16
N LEU A 117 -14.86 15.34 7.09
CA LEU A 117 -13.67 14.50 7.00
C LEU A 117 -12.68 14.82 8.11
N ALA A 118 -12.36 16.11 8.31
CA ALA A 118 -11.47 16.56 9.39
C ALA A 118 -12.03 16.15 10.76
N THR A 119 -13.31 16.40 11.03
CA THR A 119 -13.96 15.98 12.28
C THR A 119 -13.83 14.48 12.52
N ARG A 120 -14.01 13.67 11.47
CA ARG A 120 -13.84 12.22 11.56
C ARG A 120 -12.39 11.83 11.87
N ILE A 121 -11.42 12.43 11.18
CA ILE A 121 -9.98 12.14 11.40
C ILE A 121 -9.55 12.54 12.81
N HIS A 122 -9.97 13.73 13.26
CA HIS A 122 -9.71 14.23 14.61
C HIS A 122 -10.39 13.40 15.70
N SER A 123 -11.37 12.55 15.38
CA SER A 123 -12.00 11.65 16.37
C SER A 123 -11.17 10.39 16.69
N PHE A 124 -10.12 10.10 15.90
CA PHE A 124 -9.31 8.90 16.10
C PHE A 124 -8.29 9.10 17.23
N GLN A 125 -8.49 8.38 18.34
CA GLN A 125 -7.61 8.43 19.51
C GLN A 125 -6.14 8.06 19.20
N ALA A 126 -5.91 7.24 18.17
CA ALA A 126 -4.56 6.88 17.72
C ALA A 126 -3.71 8.10 17.28
N PHE A 127 -4.36 9.21 16.90
CA PHE A 127 -3.73 10.45 16.45
C PHE A 127 -3.60 11.49 17.55
N HIS A 128 -3.94 11.14 18.79
CA HIS A 128 -3.83 12.03 19.92
C HIS A 128 -2.50 11.85 20.66
N GLU A 129 -2.00 12.96 21.20
CA GLU A 129 -0.88 13.07 22.12
C GLU A 129 -1.35 13.99 23.26
N ASP A 130 -1.14 13.58 24.51
CA ASP A 130 -1.69 14.28 25.69
C ASP A 130 -3.20 14.59 25.57
N ASN A 131 -3.95 13.62 25.02
CA ASN A 131 -5.41 13.68 24.83
C ASN A 131 -5.88 14.81 23.87
N GLN A 132 -4.99 15.36 23.06
CA GLN A 132 -5.29 16.32 21.99
C GLN A 132 -4.75 15.80 20.66
N PHE A 133 -5.41 16.16 19.55
CA PHE A 133 -4.93 15.77 18.23
C PHE A 133 -3.53 16.35 17.96
N SER A 134 -2.59 15.51 17.57
CA SER A 134 -1.22 15.89 17.21
C SER A 134 -0.97 15.54 15.75
N GLN A 135 -0.71 16.55 14.92
CA GLN A 135 -0.38 16.32 13.50
C GLN A 135 0.89 15.48 13.35
N ALA A 136 1.89 15.69 14.21
CA ALA A 136 3.11 14.89 14.23
C ALA A 136 2.80 13.42 14.53
N ARG A 137 1.93 13.16 15.51
CA ARG A 137 1.46 11.81 15.84
C ARG A 137 0.69 11.17 14.70
N TYR A 138 -0.20 11.92 14.05
CA TYR A 138 -0.94 11.47 12.86
C TYR A 138 0.00 11.04 11.74
N GLU A 139 0.93 11.91 11.32
CA GLU A 139 1.88 11.60 10.25
C GLU A 139 2.80 10.43 10.61
N GLN A 140 3.32 10.39 11.83
CA GLN A 140 4.15 9.29 12.31
C GLN A 140 3.39 7.96 12.27
N THR A 141 2.13 7.97 12.71
CA THR A 141 1.27 6.77 12.70
C THR A 141 1.05 6.28 11.28
N LEU A 142 0.71 7.16 10.34
CA LEU A 142 0.51 6.78 8.93
C LEU A 142 1.81 6.26 8.29
N ARG A 143 2.94 6.93 8.52
CA ARG A 143 4.25 6.48 8.02
C ARG A 143 4.62 5.09 8.53
N SER A 144 4.31 4.78 9.79
CA SER A 144 4.54 3.44 10.36
C SER A 144 3.71 2.33 9.67
N GLN A 145 2.60 2.70 9.03
CA GLN A 145 1.74 1.80 8.26
C GLN A 145 2.01 1.87 6.75
N GLY A 146 3.04 2.62 6.31
CA GLY A 146 3.36 2.81 4.90
C GLY A 146 2.32 3.61 4.11
N MET A 147 1.49 4.41 4.78
CA MET A 147 0.48 5.26 4.15
C MET A 147 0.87 6.73 4.25
N ASN A 148 0.37 7.54 3.30
CA ASN A 148 0.46 9.00 3.38
C ASN A 148 -0.91 9.63 3.75
N PRO A 149 -0.94 10.92 4.15
CA PRO A 149 -2.19 11.59 4.53
C PRO A 149 -3.25 11.59 3.43
N THR A 150 -2.87 11.84 2.18
CA THR A 150 -3.80 11.90 1.05
C THR A 150 -4.48 10.56 0.77
N GLU A 151 -3.72 9.47 0.81
CA GLU A 151 -4.26 8.11 0.68
C GLU A 151 -5.22 7.78 1.84
N PHE A 152 -4.86 8.16 3.06
CA PHE A 152 -5.69 7.93 4.22
C PHE A 152 -7.00 8.73 4.16
N GLU A 153 -6.93 10.02 3.87
CA GLU A 153 -8.08 10.89 3.68
C GLU A 153 -9.02 10.38 2.59
N TYR A 154 -8.46 9.91 1.46
CA TYR A 154 -9.24 9.29 0.39
C TYR A 154 -9.98 8.04 0.88
N LYS A 155 -9.32 7.16 1.63
CA LYS A 155 -9.94 5.96 2.22
C LYS A 155 -11.07 6.32 3.19
N ILE A 156 -10.84 7.28 4.10
CA ILE A 156 -11.88 7.71 5.05
C ILE A 156 -13.04 8.37 4.31
N ARG A 157 -12.78 9.18 3.28
CA ARG A 157 -13.83 9.81 2.48
C ARG A 157 -14.69 8.80 1.73
N ARG A 158 -14.13 7.67 1.30
CA ARG A 158 -14.90 6.57 0.67
C ARG A 158 -15.73 5.76 1.68
N ALA A 159 -15.27 5.70 2.93
CA ALA A 159 -15.93 4.95 3.99
C ALA A 159 -17.05 5.75 4.70
N LEU A 160 -17.22 7.03 4.37
CA LEU A 160 -18.27 7.93 4.88
C LEU A 160 -19.37 8.10 3.84
#